data_AF-A0A0G4GBE8-F1
#
_entry.id   AF-A0A0G4GBE8-F1
#
_cell.length_a   1.000
_cell.length_b   1.000
_cell.length_c   1.000
_cell.angle_alpha   90.00
_cell.angle_beta   90.00
_cell.angle_gamma   90.00
#
_symmetry.space_group_name_H-M   'P 1'
#
loop_
_entity.id
_entity.type
_entity.pdbx_description
1 polymer ?
#
loop_
_entity_poly.entity_id
_entity_poly.type
_entity_poly.pdbx_seq_one_letter_code
_entity_poly.pdbx_strand_id
1 'polypeptide(L)'
;MQWRPQGRYDAGSKGCPLHYLNTQISGVTAGQAIYGGYLDSKAGVRRPKVSEPAFYLERENCLMPPNNPGTLAMIGMWDNKKEKYIYGSRFVITAVAHFDMCAGCCIIGEVNASGLALIDRISRLGGQQASSSSSSRQGDASDTNQQAVLPREPVVIAGAASMSG
;
A
#
# COMPACT_ATOMS: atom_id res chain seq x y z
N MET A 1 11.45 -0.25 -29.65
CA MET A 1 12.01 -1.36 -28.82
C MET A 1 10.84 -2.10 -28.21
N GLN A 2 10.76 -3.41 -28.41
CA GLN A 2 9.64 -4.26 -27.99
C GLN A 2 10.07 -5.02 -26.73
N TRP A 3 9.40 -4.80 -25.60
CA TRP A 3 9.71 -5.49 -24.34
C TRP A 3 9.29 -6.96 -24.47
N ARG A 4 10.22 -7.91 -24.24
CA ARG A 4 9.94 -9.35 -24.23
C ARG A 4 10.08 -9.89 -22.80
N PRO A 5 9.07 -10.56 -22.23
CA PRO A 5 9.16 -11.10 -20.88
C PRO A 5 9.87 -12.46 -20.94
N GLN A 6 11.15 -12.50 -20.57
CA GLN A 6 11.84 -13.74 -20.22
C GLN A 6 12.53 -13.55 -18.86
N GLY A 7 11.83 -13.92 -17.79
CA GLY A 7 12.30 -13.88 -16.41
C GLY A 7 11.30 -13.23 -15.44
N ARG A 8 11.23 -13.74 -14.21
CA ARG A 8 10.61 -13.01 -13.08
C ARG A 8 11.53 -11.84 -12.73
N TYR A 9 11.18 -10.64 -13.17
CA TYR A 9 11.86 -9.41 -12.73
C TYR A 9 10.99 -8.72 -11.68
N ASP A 10 11.59 -8.44 -10.53
CA ASP A 10 10.94 -7.67 -9.46
C ASP A 10 10.94 -6.19 -9.83
N ALA A 11 9.81 -5.51 -9.60
CA ALA A 11 9.70 -4.07 -9.82
C ALA A 11 10.76 -3.34 -8.97
N GLY A 12 11.40 -2.31 -9.54
CA GLY A 12 12.44 -1.55 -8.82
C GLY A 12 13.80 -2.24 -8.65
N SER A 13 14.03 -3.41 -9.24
CA SER A 13 15.38 -3.96 -9.38
C SER A 13 16.25 -3.09 -10.31
N LYS A 14 17.59 -3.11 -10.14
CA LYS A 14 18.51 -2.25 -10.90
C LYS A 14 18.33 -2.48 -12.41
N GLY A 15 17.90 -1.45 -13.13
CA GLY A 15 17.65 -1.51 -14.58
C GLY A 15 16.22 -1.93 -14.98
N CYS A 16 15.34 -2.20 -14.02
CA CYS A 16 13.92 -2.46 -14.27
C CYS A 16 13.07 -1.20 -14.00
N PRO A 17 12.00 -0.96 -14.79
CA PRO A 17 11.10 0.16 -14.53
C PRO A 17 10.37 0.02 -13.18
N LEU A 18 10.11 1.13 -12.51
CA LEU A 18 9.21 1.17 -11.35
C LEU A 18 7.77 1.10 -11.84
N HIS A 19 7.06 0.02 -11.51
CA HIS A 19 5.66 -0.15 -11.87
C HIS A 19 4.91 -1.06 -10.89
N TYR A 20 3.61 -0.84 -10.73
CA TYR A 20 2.74 -1.72 -9.93
C TYR A 20 2.41 -3.06 -10.61
N LEU A 21 2.73 -3.21 -11.90
CA LEU A 21 2.50 -4.46 -12.62
C LEU A 21 3.25 -5.62 -11.94
N ASN A 22 2.56 -6.75 -11.78
CA ASN A 22 3.00 -7.97 -11.09
C ASN A 22 3.30 -7.80 -9.59
N THR A 23 2.88 -6.70 -8.97
CA THR A 23 2.95 -6.54 -7.51
C THR A 23 1.73 -7.16 -6.83
N GLN A 24 1.87 -7.52 -5.55
CA GLN A 24 0.82 -8.19 -4.78
C GLN A 24 0.12 -7.22 -3.83
N ILE A 25 -1.16 -7.49 -3.56
CA ILE A 25 -1.86 -6.97 -2.39
C ILE A 25 -1.19 -7.58 -1.17
N SER A 26 -0.60 -6.73 -0.35
CA SER A 26 0.26 -7.09 0.79
C SER A 26 -0.51 -7.24 2.10
N GLY A 27 -1.76 -6.83 2.12
CA GLY A 27 -2.61 -7.01 3.28
C GLY A 27 -4.05 -6.63 3.00
N VAL A 28 -4.95 -7.13 3.83
CA VAL A 28 -6.34 -6.72 3.91
C VAL A 28 -6.72 -6.58 5.37
N THR A 29 -7.57 -5.59 5.66
CA THR A 29 -8.35 -5.57 6.90
C THR A 29 -9.74 -6.04 6.52
N ALA A 30 -10.18 -7.15 7.11
CA ALA A 30 -11.31 -7.93 6.62
C ALA A 30 -12.58 -7.09 6.46
N GLY A 31 -13.04 -6.94 5.21
CA GLY A 31 -14.23 -6.14 4.87
C GLY A 31 -14.07 -4.64 5.04
N GLN A 32 -12.86 -4.11 5.23
CA GLN A 32 -12.61 -2.70 5.56
C GLN A 32 -11.63 -2.01 4.61
N ALA A 33 -10.51 -2.64 4.26
CA ALA A 33 -9.48 -2.02 3.44
C ALA A 33 -8.57 -3.05 2.76
N ILE A 34 -7.94 -2.63 1.68
CA ILE A 34 -6.89 -3.38 0.98
C ILE A 34 -5.60 -2.57 0.92
N TYR A 35 -4.46 -3.24 1.08
CA TYR A 35 -3.13 -2.64 1.13
C TYR A 35 -2.25 -3.22 0.03
N GLY A 36 -1.46 -2.39 -0.63
CA GLY A 36 -0.61 -2.84 -1.73
C GLY A 36 0.53 -1.87 -2.04
N GLY A 37 1.13 -2.08 -3.21
CA GLY A 37 2.11 -1.15 -3.76
C GLY A 37 3.54 -1.36 -3.27
N TYR A 38 3.87 -2.52 -2.69
CA TYR A 38 5.27 -2.88 -2.46
C TYR A 38 5.94 -3.22 -3.79
N LEU A 39 6.79 -2.32 -4.27
CA LEU A 39 7.51 -2.52 -5.52
C LEU A 39 8.69 -3.49 -5.35
N ASP A 40 9.37 -3.50 -4.20
CA ASP A 40 10.43 -4.46 -3.88
C ASP A 40 9.83 -5.80 -3.39
N SER A 41 10.18 -6.90 -4.06
CA SER A 41 9.72 -8.26 -3.75
C SER A 41 10.10 -8.76 -2.35
N LYS A 42 11.01 -8.06 -1.65
CA LYS A 42 11.43 -8.36 -0.27
C LYS A 42 10.70 -7.52 0.80
N ALA A 43 9.71 -6.72 0.43
CA ALA A 43 9.25 -5.60 1.26
C ALA A 43 8.07 -5.87 2.21
N GLY A 44 7.69 -7.13 2.44
CA GLY A 44 6.84 -7.46 3.61
C GLY A 44 7.48 -7.08 4.96
N VAL A 45 8.79 -6.77 4.98
CA VAL A 45 9.58 -6.54 6.21
C VAL A 45 10.42 -5.26 6.17
N ARG A 46 10.61 -4.60 5.02
CA ARG A 46 11.58 -3.50 4.89
C ARG A 46 10.91 -2.14 4.70
N ARG A 47 11.33 -1.19 5.54
CA ARG A 47 11.10 0.25 5.35
C ARG A 47 11.47 0.61 3.91
N PRO A 48 10.64 1.38 3.16
CA PRO A 48 11.04 2.08 1.95
C PRO A 48 12.48 2.55 2.08
N LYS A 49 13.36 2.02 1.24
CA LYS A 49 14.72 2.53 1.16
C LYS A 49 14.62 3.91 0.53
N VAL A 50 15.23 4.89 1.17
CA VAL A 50 15.32 6.31 0.74
C VAL A 50 15.97 6.46 -0.66
N SER A 51 16.40 5.37 -1.30
CA SER A 51 16.84 5.30 -2.69
C SER A 51 15.70 5.24 -3.72
N GLU A 52 14.44 5.03 -3.29
CA GLU A 52 13.27 5.22 -4.15
C GLU A 52 12.91 6.72 -4.21
N PRO A 53 12.32 7.23 -5.31
CA PRO A 53 11.80 8.59 -5.35
C PRO A 53 10.72 8.73 -4.28
N ALA A 54 11.12 9.29 -3.14
CA ALA A 54 10.25 9.50 -2.00
C ALA A 54 9.88 10.98 -1.92
N PHE A 55 8.61 11.22 -1.67
CA PHE A 55 8.08 12.56 -1.46
C PHE A 55 7.86 12.79 0.03
N TYR A 56 8.08 14.03 0.48
CA TYR A 56 7.98 14.43 1.88
C TYR A 56 6.77 15.34 2.06
N LEU A 57 5.89 15.01 3.02
CA LEU A 57 4.89 15.94 3.53
C LEU A 57 5.13 16.24 4.99
N GLU A 58 4.83 17.48 5.35
CA GLU A 58 4.72 17.91 6.73
C GLU A 58 3.44 17.37 7.35
N ARG A 59 3.48 17.13 8.66
CA ARG A 59 2.37 16.54 9.42
C ARG A 59 1.07 17.33 9.28
N GLU A 60 1.19 18.66 9.24
CA GLU A 60 0.06 19.60 9.19
C GLU A 60 -0.70 19.55 7.86
N ASN A 61 -0.06 19.02 6.81
CA ASN A 61 -0.67 18.88 5.49
C ASN A 61 -1.38 17.53 5.29
N CYS A 62 -1.34 16.65 6.30
CA CYS A 62 -2.07 15.39 6.30
C CYS A 62 -3.50 15.61 6.82
N LEU A 63 -4.28 16.41 6.11
CA LEU A 63 -5.72 16.51 6.39
C LEU A 63 -6.38 15.21 5.92
N MET A 64 -7.04 14.50 6.84
CA MET A 64 -7.89 13.35 6.52
C MET A 64 -9.34 13.82 6.36
N PRO A 65 -9.80 14.13 5.14
CA PRO A 65 -11.23 14.28 4.90
C PRO A 65 -11.97 12.96 5.22
N PRO A 66 -13.29 13.02 5.45
CA PRO A 66 -14.12 11.82 5.54
C PRO A 66 -13.87 10.94 4.32
N ASN A 67 -13.56 9.66 4.54
CA ASN A 67 -13.34 8.71 3.46
C ASN A 67 -14.59 7.88 3.19
N ASN A 68 -14.84 7.64 1.91
CA ASN A 68 -15.91 6.79 1.41
C ASN A 68 -15.31 5.45 0.97
N PRO A 69 -16.13 4.42 0.70
CA PRO A 69 -15.65 3.24 0.00
C PRO A 69 -14.98 3.64 -1.33
N GLY A 70 -13.79 3.09 -1.59
CA GLY A 70 -13.00 3.37 -2.78
C GLY A 70 -11.99 4.51 -2.62
N THR A 71 -11.92 5.21 -1.49
CA THR A 71 -10.87 6.22 -1.27
C THR A 71 -9.49 5.58 -1.35
N LEU A 72 -8.64 6.11 -2.24
CA LEU A 72 -7.25 5.72 -2.44
C LEU A 72 -6.33 6.70 -1.71
N ALA A 73 -5.47 6.17 -0.84
CA ALA A 73 -4.49 6.95 -0.11
C ALA A 73 -3.09 6.34 -0.18
N MET A 74 -2.08 7.18 -0.19
CA MET A 74 -0.68 6.79 0.04
C MET A 74 -0.43 6.64 1.53
N ILE A 75 0.42 5.67 1.89
CA ILE A 75 0.80 5.42 3.29
C ILE A 75 2.18 6.02 3.56
N GLY A 76 2.21 7.09 4.34
CA GLY A 76 3.44 7.73 4.80
C GLY A 76 4.03 7.03 6.01
N MET A 77 5.36 7.00 6.09
CA MET A 77 6.08 6.62 7.31
C MET A 77 6.68 7.85 7.94
N TRP A 78 6.51 8.00 9.24
CA TRP A 78 7.10 9.12 9.96
C TRP A 78 8.63 8.96 10.07
N ASP A 79 9.39 9.94 9.59
CA ASP A 79 10.83 10.04 9.80
C ASP A 79 11.13 11.02 10.94
N ASN A 80 11.43 10.46 12.11
CA ASN A 80 11.79 11.21 13.31
C ASN A 80 13.00 12.15 13.12
N LYS A 81 13.92 11.86 12.18
CA LYS A 81 15.10 12.71 11.97
C LYS A 81 14.77 13.98 11.21
N LYS A 82 13.78 13.90 10.32
CA LYS A 82 13.36 15.00 9.45
C LYS A 82 12.06 15.65 9.91
N GLU A 83 11.40 15.04 10.90
CA GLU A 83 10.09 15.43 11.41
C GLU A 83 9.04 15.54 10.29
N LYS A 84 9.08 14.59 9.34
CA LYS A 84 8.20 14.57 8.16
C LYS A 84 7.73 13.17 7.84
N TYR A 85 6.57 13.05 7.21
CA TYR A 85 6.14 11.80 6.60
C TYR A 85 6.84 11.58 5.27
N ILE A 86 7.33 10.37 5.06
CA ILE A 86 7.96 9.89 3.82
C ILE A 86 6.98 8.96 3.11
N TYR A 87 6.63 9.32 1.89
CA TYR A 87 5.74 8.54 1.03
C TYR A 87 6.56 7.83 -0.04
N GLY A 88 6.38 6.52 -0.11
CA GLY A 88 6.89 5.69 -1.20
C GLY A 88 5.75 5.23 -2.11
N SER A 89 5.83 3.99 -2.55
CA SER A 89 4.86 3.35 -3.45
C SER A 89 3.66 2.69 -2.75
N ARG A 90 3.66 2.64 -1.42
CA ARG A 90 2.62 1.95 -0.64
C ARG A 90 1.30 2.72 -0.65
N PHE A 91 0.21 1.99 -0.84
CA PHE A 91 -1.13 2.55 -0.82
C PHE A 91 -2.12 1.70 0.00
N VAL A 92 -3.24 2.33 0.35
CA VAL A 92 -4.44 1.71 0.92
C VAL A 92 -5.66 2.15 0.09
N ILE A 93 -6.62 1.24 -0.10
CA ILE A 93 -7.95 1.54 -0.65
C ILE A 93 -9.01 1.08 0.36
N THR A 94 -9.93 1.97 0.72
CA THR A 94 -11.02 1.66 1.65
C THR A 94 -12.13 0.85 0.97
N ALA A 95 -12.70 -0.10 1.70
CA ALA A 95 -13.90 -0.84 1.31
C ALA A 95 -15.16 -0.34 2.07
N VAL A 96 -14.99 0.47 3.11
CA VAL A 96 -16.07 1.01 3.96
C VAL A 96 -15.94 2.52 4.09
N ALA A 97 -17.07 3.17 4.43
CA ALA A 97 -17.07 4.56 4.85
C ALA A 97 -16.46 4.70 6.25
N HIS A 98 -15.87 5.87 6.53
CA HIS A 98 -15.30 6.21 7.83
C HIS A 98 -14.25 5.21 8.34
N PHE A 99 -13.45 4.67 7.42
CA PHE A 99 -12.32 3.84 7.77
C PHE A 99 -11.28 4.67 8.54
N ASP A 100 -10.82 4.15 9.69
CA ASP A 100 -9.82 4.82 10.51
C ASP A 100 -8.44 4.73 9.84
N MET A 101 -8.14 5.67 8.94
CA MET A 101 -6.82 5.73 8.31
C MET A 101 -5.79 6.29 9.29
N CYS A 102 -4.56 5.86 9.09
CA CYS A 102 -3.40 6.35 9.81
C CYS A 102 -3.19 7.87 9.65
N ALA A 103 -2.68 8.56 10.67
CA ALA A 103 -2.33 9.98 10.57
C ALA A 103 -1.28 10.32 9.48
N GLY A 104 -0.54 9.32 9.00
CA GLY A 104 0.41 9.45 7.87
C GLY A 104 -0.20 9.16 6.50
N CYS A 105 -1.51 8.96 6.41
CA CYS A 105 -2.16 8.59 5.16
C CYS A 105 -2.54 9.86 4.36
N CYS A 106 -2.23 9.90 3.06
CA CYS A 106 -2.51 11.04 2.16
C CYS A 106 -3.45 10.60 1.05
N ILE A 107 -4.66 11.15 1.00
CA ILE A 107 -5.65 10.81 -0.04
C ILE A 107 -5.21 11.40 -1.38
N ILE A 108 -5.18 10.55 -2.41
CA ILE A 108 -4.70 10.92 -3.76
C ILE A 108 -5.74 10.63 -4.86
N GLY A 109 -6.88 10.05 -4.50
CA GLY A 109 -7.96 9.82 -5.44
C GLY A 109 -9.02 8.88 -4.89
N GLU A 110 -9.91 8.46 -5.78
CA GLU A 110 -11.00 7.53 -5.49
C GLU A 110 -11.17 6.53 -6.62
N VAL A 111 -11.57 5.32 -6.26
CA VAL A 111 -11.91 4.26 -7.21
C VAL A 111 -13.31 4.54 -7.77
N ASN A 112 -13.44 4.46 -9.09
CA ASN A 112 -14.73 4.60 -9.76
C ASN A 112 -15.72 3.49 -9.30
N ALA A 113 -17.02 3.77 -9.36
CA ALA A 113 -18.10 2.89 -8.92
C ALA A 113 -17.98 1.44 -9.42
N SER A 114 -17.55 1.23 -10.67
CA SER A 114 -17.37 -0.10 -11.25
C SER A 114 -16.27 -0.94 -10.56
N GLY A 115 -15.31 -0.30 -9.90
CA GLY A 115 -14.24 -0.96 -9.16
C GLY A 115 -14.61 -1.31 -7.71
N LEU A 116 -15.65 -0.69 -7.14
CA LEU A 116 -15.96 -0.84 -5.71
C LEU A 116 -16.32 -2.28 -5.31
N ALA A 117 -17.04 -3.01 -6.17
CA ALA A 117 -17.37 -4.41 -5.93
C ALA A 117 -16.12 -5.32 -5.88
N LEU A 118 -15.09 -4.99 -6.66
CA LEU A 118 -13.81 -5.70 -6.63
C LEU A 118 -13.05 -5.40 -5.33
N ILE A 119 -13.04 -4.14 -4.90
CA ILE A 119 -12.41 -3.73 -3.62
C ILE A 119 -13.05 -4.45 -2.44
N ASP A 120 -14.40 -4.45 -2.36
CA ASP A 120 -15.14 -5.15 -1.31
C ASP A 120 -14.79 -6.65 -1.31
N ARG A 121 -14.83 -7.30 -2.48
CA ARG A 121 -14.48 -8.72 -2.62
C ARG A 121 -13.06 -9.02 -2.15
N ILE A 122 -12.06 -8.25 -2.58
CA ILE A 122 -10.65 -8.46 -2.18
C ILE A 122 -10.50 -8.26 -0.66
N SER A 123 -11.11 -7.22 -0.09
CA SER A 123 -11.04 -6.95 1.35
C SER A 123 -11.60 -8.09 2.20
N ARG A 124 -12.53 -8.89 1.65
CA ARG A 124 -13.15 -10.04 2.30
C ARG A 124 -12.42 -11.36 2.08
N LEU A 125 -11.30 -11.39 1.34
CA LEU A 125 -10.51 -12.61 1.14
C LEU A 125 -9.92 -13.18 2.44
N GLY A 126 -10.16 -12.55 3.59
CA GLY A 126 -9.65 -12.93 4.90
C GLY A 126 -8.13 -12.91 4.88
N GLY A 127 -7.51 -13.35 5.97
CA GLY A 127 -6.09 -13.60 5.90
C GLY A 127 -5.59 -14.63 6.87
N GLN A 128 -4.39 -15.12 6.56
CA GLN A 128 -3.58 -15.85 7.51
C GLN A 128 -2.77 -14.79 8.29
N GLN A 129 -2.73 -14.90 9.62
CA GLN A 129 -1.73 -14.16 10.38
C GLN A 129 -0.35 -14.55 9.81
N ALA A 130 0.41 -13.57 9.34
CA ALA A 130 1.79 -13.82 8.96
C ALA A 130 2.51 -14.32 10.21
N SER A 131 2.91 -15.59 10.21
CA SER A 131 3.67 -16.20 11.31
C SER A 131 5.02 -15.49 11.41
N SER A 132 5.12 -14.53 12.32
CA SER A 132 6.36 -13.85 12.65
C SER A 132 6.97 -14.48 13.89
N SER A 133 8.16 -15.07 13.74
CA SER A 133 9.04 -15.40 14.86
C SER A 133 9.53 -14.10 15.47
N SER A 134 8.91 -13.71 16.58
CA SER A 134 9.20 -12.48 17.30
C SER A 134 10.60 -12.51 17.94
N SER A 135 11.50 -11.63 17.49
CA SER A 135 12.60 -11.14 18.32
C SER A 135 12.31 -9.70 18.74
N SER A 136 12.22 -9.52 20.06
CA SER A 136 11.88 -8.29 20.76
C SER A 136 12.89 -7.16 20.52
N ARG A 137 12.40 -5.96 20.19
CA ARG A 137 12.84 -4.66 20.76
C ARG A 137 11.87 -3.54 20.36
N GLN A 138 11.30 -2.89 21.38
CA GLN A 138 10.34 -1.78 21.37
C GLN A 138 10.80 -0.54 20.57
N GLY A 139 9.81 0.24 20.11
CA GLY A 139 9.98 1.64 19.68
C GLY A 139 8.70 2.22 19.06
N ASP A 140 7.98 3.00 19.86
CA ASP A 140 6.68 3.67 19.71
C ASP A 140 6.20 4.24 18.35
N ALA A 141 4.86 4.35 18.32
CA ALA A 141 3.96 5.17 17.49
C ALA A 141 3.59 4.67 16.08
N SER A 142 2.63 3.73 16.00
CA SER A 142 1.53 3.64 15.00
C SER A 142 0.86 2.25 14.92
N ASP A 143 0.58 1.62 16.06
CA ASP A 143 -0.05 0.29 16.15
C ASP A 143 -1.56 0.25 15.82
N THR A 144 -2.17 1.35 15.36
CA THR A 144 -3.55 1.37 14.84
C THR A 144 -3.66 1.00 13.36
N ASN A 145 -2.62 0.42 12.76
CA ASN A 145 -2.79 -0.33 11.52
C ASN A 145 -3.48 -1.65 11.89
N GLN A 146 -4.82 -1.64 12.09
CA GLN A 146 -5.63 -2.82 12.42
C GLN A 146 -5.12 -4.02 11.62
N GLN A 147 -4.51 -4.98 12.33
CA GLN A 147 -3.60 -6.00 11.80
C GLN A 147 -3.96 -6.42 10.38
N ALA A 148 -3.38 -5.74 9.38
CA ALA A 148 -3.59 -6.10 8.00
C ALA A 148 -3.00 -7.50 7.82
N VAL A 149 -3.86 -8.44 7.43
CA VAL A 149 -3.47 -9.85 7.24
C VAL A 149 -3.24 -10.11 5.77
N LEU A 150 -2.33 -11.02 5.44
CA LEU A 150 -2.12 -11.41 4.05
C LEU A 150 -3.41 -12.06 3.50
N PRO A 151 -3.87 -11.70 2.29
CA PRO A 151 -4.98 -12.38 1.64
C PRO A 151 -4.82 -13.91 1.67
N ARG A 152 -5.90 -14.66 1.91
CA ARG A 152 -5.85 -16.15 1.87
C ARG A 152 -5.35 -16.69 0.54
N GLU A 153 -5.69 -16.01 -0.54
CA GLU A 153 -5.22 -16.27 -1.90
C GLU A 153 -4.44 -15.06 -2.40
N PRO A 154 -3.24 -15.23 -3.01
CA PRO A 154 -2.46 -14.11 -3.51
C PRO A 154 -3.24 -13.30 -4.55
N VAL A 155 -3.40 -12.00 -4.33
CA VAL A 155 -3.99 -11.08 -5.29
C VAL A 155 -2.89 -10.26 -5.94
N VAL A 156 -2.81 -10.34 -7.27
CA VAL A 156 -1.75 -9.72 -8.08
C VAL A 156 -2.32 -8.66 -8.99
N ILE A 157 -1.63 -7.52 -9.12
CA ILE A 157 -1.91 -6.50 -10.12
C ILE A 157 -1.40 -7.00 -11.47
N ALA A 158 -2.29 -7.63 -12.24
CA ALA A 158 -1.95 -8.23 -13.54
C ALA A 158 -1.81 -7.22 -14.69
N GLY A 159 -2.29 -5.99 -14.51
CA GLY A 159 -2.26 -4.92 -15.50
C GLY A 159 -2.31 -3.55 -14.84
N ALA A 160 -1.58 -2.59 -15.40
CA ALA A 160 -1.64 -1.19 -14.99
C ALA A 160 -1.46 -0.31 -16.22
N ALA A 161 -2.32 0.69 -16.38
CA ALA A 161 -2.26 1.66 -17.47
C ALA A 161 -2.75 3.01 -16.98
N SER A 162 -2.27 4.07 -17.61
CA SER A 162 -2.87 5.40 -17.49
C SER A 162 -3.92 5.55 -18.57
N MET A 163 -5.15 5.91 -18.18
CA MET A 163 -6.16 6.37 -19.13
C MET A 163 -6.13 7.89 -19.09
N SER A 164 -5.76 8.52 -20.20
CA SER A 164 -5.99 9.96 -20.36
C SER A 164 -7.50 10.18 -20.46
N GLY A 165 -8.07 10.84 -19.45
CA GLY A 165 -9.43 11.34 -19.48
C GLY A 165 -9.60 12.52 -20.43
#